data_AF-A0A1H9UGC8-F1
#
_entry.id   AF-A0A1H9UGC8-F1
#
_cell.length_a   1.000
_cell.length_b   1.000
_cell.length_c   1.000
_cell.angle_alpha   90.00
_cell.angle_beta   90.00
_cell.angle_gamma   90.00
#
_symmetry.space_group_name_H-M   'P 1'
#
loop_
_entity.id
_entity.type
_entity.pdbx_description
1 polymer ?
#
loop_
_entity_poly.entity_id
_entity_poly.type
_entity_poly.pdbx_seq_one_letter_code
_entity_poly.pdbx_strand_id
1 'polypeptide(L)'
;IAWFADRDVMVERVLSDNGSCYRSHAWRDACAELGVRHKRTRPYRPQTNGKIERFHRTLADGWAYARHYPSETQRRAALPGWLHFYNHHRAHSALGGQPPITRLTNLPGHHT
;
A
#
# COMPACT_ATOMS: atom_id res chain seq x y z
N ILE A 1 -7.45 8.38 -3.17
CA ILE A 1 -7.89 8.43 -1.76
C ILE A 1 -9.24 7.75 -1.50
N ALA A 2 -10.14 7.65 -2.50
CA ALA A 2 -11.48 7.08 -2.35
C ALA A 2 -11.53 5.76 -1.57
N TRP A 3 -10.66 4.78 -1.90
CA TRP A 3 -10.63 3.49 -1.19
C TRP A 3 -10.47 3.60 0.34
N PHE A 4 -9.72 4.60 0.81
CA PHE A 4 -9.56 4.88 2.25
C PHE A 4 -10.77 5.61 2.81
N ALA A 5 -11.31 6.59 2.07
CA ALA A 5 -12.51 7.33 2.45
C ALA A 5 -13.73 6.41 2.60
N ASP A 6 -13.91 5.43 1.72
CA ASP A 6 -14.96 4.39 1.79
C ASP A 6 -14.87 3.51 3.07
N ARG A 7 -13.81 3.68 3.86
CA ARG A 7 -13.51 2.95 5.11
C ARG A 7 -13.29 3.89 6.28
N ASP A 8 -13.77 5.12 6.17
CA ASP A 8 -13.66 6.18 7.18
C ASP A 8 -12.21 6.54 7.55
N VAL A 9 -11.26 6.30 6.64
CA VAL A 9 -9.85 6.67 6.82
C VAL A 9 -9.56 7.96 6.08
N MET A 10 -9.31 9.03 6.83
CA MET A 10 -8.81 10.29 6.29
C MET A 10 -7.30 10.22 6.07
N VAL A 11 -6.86 10.34 4.82
CA VAL A 11 -5.44 10.35 4.48
C VAL A 11 -4.89 11.76 4.68
N GLU A 12 -4.12 11.97 5.74
CA GLU A 12 -3.50 13.28 6.00
C GLU A 12 -2.21 13.49 5.21
N ARG A 13 -1.44 12.40 5.02
CA ARG A 13 -0.06 12.46 4.53
C ARG A 13 0.30 11.25 3.69
N VAL A 14 1.13 11.47 2.68
CA VAL A 14 1.75 10.41 1.87
C VAL A 14 3.26 10.52 1.95
N LEU A 15 3.92 9.38 2.21
CA LEU A 15 5.38 9.27 2.23
C LEU A 15 5.84 8.54 0.96
N SER A 16 6.74 9.16 0.19
CA SER A 16 7.37 8.54 -0.98
C SER A 16 8.90 8.64 -0.90
N ASP A 17 9.59 7.96 -1.80
CA ASP A 17 10.98 8.26 -2.10
C ASP A 17 11.14 9.55 -2.93
N ASN A 18 12.37 9.78 -3.40
CA ASN A 18 12.76 10.91 -4.23
C ASN A 18 12.67 10.61 -5.74
N GLY A 19 11.93 9.58 -6.15
CA GLY A 19 11.70 9.25 -7.55
C GLY A 19 11.13 10.43 -8.34
N SER A 20 11.49 10.52 -9.62
CA SER A 20 11.14 11.67 -10.48
C SER A 20 9.63 11.91 -10.57
N CYS A 21 8.82 10.84 -10.62
CA CYS A 21 7.37 10.91 -10.63
C CYS A 21 6.80 11.66 -9.40
N TYR A 22 7.35 11.41 -8.21
CA TYR A 22 6.93 12.07 -6.96
C TYR A 22 7.51 13.48 -6.78
N ARG A 23 8.40 13.92 -7.67
CA ARG A 23 8.90 15.32 -7.71
C ARG A 23 8.18 16.17 -8.76
N SER A 24 7.33 15.57 -9.58
CA SER A 24 6.62 16.27 -10.65
C SER A 24 5.62 17.29 -10.10
N HIS A 25 5.35 18.35 -10.88
CA HIS A 25 4.30 19.32 -10.57
C HIS A 25 2.92 18.65 -10.51
N ALA A 26 2.64 17.73 -11.43
CA ALA A 26 1.39 16.96 -11.44
C ALA A 26 1.14 16.23 -10.10
N TRP A 27 2.17 15.60 -9.53
CA TRP A 27 2.04 14.93 -8.22
C TRP A 27 1.80 15.94 -7.08
N ARG A 28 2.54 17.04 -7.08
CA ARG A 28 2.37 18.12 -6.09
C ARG A 28 0.96 18.68 -6.12
N ASP A 29 0.46 18.99 -7.32
CA ASP A 29 -0.84 19.64 -7.51
C ASP A 29 -1.97 18.69 -7.12
N ALA A 30 -1.90 17.42 -7.51
CA ALA A 30 -2.83 16.39 -7.04
C ALA A 30 -2.83 16.21 -5.52
N CYS A 31 -1.66 16.25 -4.86
CA CYS A 31 -1.61 16.21 -3.39
C CYS A 31 -2.28 17.43 -2.76
N ALA A 32 -2.09 18.62 -3.33
CA ALA A 32 -2.68 19.86 -2.84
C ALA A 32 -4.21 19.87 -3.01
N GLU A 33 -4.73 19.46 -4.17
CA GLU A 33 -6.17 19.32 -4.45
C GLU A 33 -6.85 18.35 -3.47
N LEU A 34 -6.16 17.28 -3.10
CA LEU A 34 -6.66 16.28 -2.16
C LEU A 34 -6.42 16.63 -0.69
N GLY A 35 -5.79 17.78 -0.39
CA GLY A 35 -5.44 18.19 0.98
C GLY A 35 -4.41 17.28 1.66
N VAL A 36 -3.67 16.47 0.91
CA VAL A 36 -2.70 15.49 1.43
C VAL A 36 -1.31 16.11 1.48
N ARG A 37 -0.66 16.10 2.66
CA ARG A 37 0.72 16.59 2.74
C ARG A 37 1.69 15.52 2.23
N HIS A 38 2.40 15.83 1.16
CA HIS A 38 3.48 15.00 0.65
C HIS A 38 4.74 15.11 1.54
N LYS A 39 5.28 13.96 1.94
CA LYS A 39 6.57 13.82 2.61
C LYS A 39 7.48 12.93 1.78
N ARG A 40 8.78 13.24 1.82
CA ARG A 40 9.81 12.44 1.16
C ARG A 40 10.71 11.78 2.19
N THR A 41 11.18 10.58 1.87
CA THR A 41 12.24 9.95 2.65
C THR A 41 13.50 10.81 2.59
N ARG A 42 14.25 10.82 3.69
CA ARG A 42 15.56 11.48 3.71
C ARG A 42 16.49 10.74 2.72
N PRO A 43 17.33 11.47 1.97
CA PRO A 43 18.36 10.84 1.14
C PRO A 43 19.17 9.81 1.94
N TYR A 44 19.49 8.70 1.29
CA TYR A 44 20.29 7.60 1.86
C TYR A 44 19.68 6.91 3.10
N ARG A 45 18.36 6.98 3.28
CA ARG A 45 17.63 6.23 4.34
C ARG A 45 16.56 5.28 3.78
N PRO A 46 16.97 4.23 3.03
CA PRO A 46 16.05 3.29 2.40
C PRO A 46 15.16 2.54 3.41
N GLN A 47 15.61 2.39 4.66
CA GLN A 47 14.87 1.71 5.72
C GLN A 47 13.48 2.33 5.97
N THR A 48 13.31 3.61 5.66
CA THR A 48 12.02 4.32 5.79
C THR A 48 10.95 3.74 4.87
N ASN A 49 11.34 3.15 3.74
CA ASN A 49 10.45 2.50 2.78
C ASN A 49 10.35 0.98 2.97
N GLY A 50 10.98 0.42 4.01
CA GLY A 50 11.03 -1.03 4.21
C GLY A 50 9.65 -1.72 4.29
N LYS A 51 8.61 -1.00 4.73
CA LYS A 51 7.22 -1.52 4.72
C LYS A 51 6.70 -1.77 3.31
N ILE A 52 6.86 -0.79 2.41
CA ILE A 52 6.38 -0.94 1.03
C ILE A 52 7.26 -1.92 0.26
N GLU A 53 8.57 -1.93 0.50
CA GLU A 53 9.51 -2.88 -0.12
C GLU A 53 9.19 -4.33 0.29
N ARG A 54 8.88 -4.58 1.57
CA ARG A 54 8.43 -5.89 2.04
C ARG A 54 7.10 -6.30 1.42
N PHE A 55 6.17 -5.37 1.27
CA PHE A 55 4.91 -5.63 0.60
C PHE A 55 5.10 -5.96 -0.88
N HIS A 56 5.95 -5.22 -1.60
CA HIS A 56 6.28 -5.50 -3.01
C HIS A 56 6.86 -6.90 -3.20
N ARG A 57 7.74 -7.36 -2.29
CA ARG A 57 8.22 -8.74 -2.31
C ARG A 57 7.10 -9.75 -2.14
N THR A 58 6.22 -9.52 -1.16
CA THR A 58 5.06 -10.40 -0.93
C THR A 58 4.10 -10.43 -2.12
N LEU A 59 3.91 -9.29 -2.78
CA LEU A 59 3.12 -9.15 -4.01
C LEU A 59 3.78 -9.88 -5.19
N ALA A 60 5.10 -9.80 -5.30
CA ALA A 60 5.86 -10.50 -6.32
C ALA A 60 5.72 -12.03 -6.16
N ASP A 61 5.98 -12.52 -4.96
CA ASP A 61 5.94 -13.95 -4.63
C ASP A 61 4.51 -14.52 -4.71
N GLY A 62 3.52 -13.75 -4.24
CA GLY A 62 2.13 -14.22 -4.11
C GLY A 62 1.27 -14.00 -5.36
N TRP A 63 1.60 -13.04 -6.22
CA TRP A 63 0.81 -12.72 -7.40
C TRP A 63 1.66 -12.70 -8.67
N ALA A 64 2.71 -11.87 -8.73
CA ALA A 64 3.40 -11.60 -10.00
C ALA A 64 4.09 -12.85 -10.57
N TYR A 65 4.66 -13.68 -9.70
CA TYR A 65 5.46 -14.86 -10.04
C TYR A 65 4.92 -16.16 -9.43
N ALA A 66 3.75 -16.12 -8.77
CA ALA A 66 3.16 -17.29 -8.13
C ALA A 66 2.78 -18.41 -9.10
N ARG A 67 2.56 -18.07 -10.38
CA ARG A 67 2.21 -19.01 -11.45
C ARG A 67 2.57 -18.43 -12.81
N HIS A 68 2.59 -19.30 -13.83
CA HIS A 68 2.65 -18.85 -15.21
C HIS A 68 1.35 -18.15 -15.60
N TYR A 69 1.46 -17.00 -16.26
CA TYR A 69 0.33 -16.29 -16.84
C TYR A 69 0.48 -16.28 -18.37
N PRO A 70 -0.54 -16.72 -19.11
CA PRO A 70 -0.52 -16.71 -20.57
C PRO A 70 -0.39 -15.30 -21.19
N SER A 71 -0.78 -14.25 -20.46
CA SER A 71 -0.64 -12.86 -20.92
C SER A 71 -0.59 -11.86 -19.77
N GLU A 72 -0.10 -10.65 -20.04
CA GLU A 72 -0.14 -9.54 -19.08
C GLU A 72 -1.57 -9.19 -18.67
N THR A 73 -2.52 -9.21 -19.60
CA THR A 73 -3.94 -8.95 -19.34
C THR A 73 -4.49 -9.91 -18.30
N GLN A 74 -4.20 -11.22 -18.44
CA GLN A 74 -4.65 -12.21 -17.45
C GLN A 74 -3.96 -12.01 -16.10
N ARG A 75 -2.66 -11.65 -16.08
CA ARG A 75 -1.94 -11.33 -14.85
C ARG A 75 -2.57 -10.13 -14.13
N ARG A 76 -2.90 -9.07 -14.86
CA ARG A 76 -3.58 -7.88 -14.33
C ARG A 76 -4.98 -8.20 -13.82
N ALA A 77 -5.75 -9.03 -14.54
CA ALA A 77 -7.08 -9.46 -14.11
C ALA A 77 -7.06 -10.28 -12.80
N ALA A 78 -5.96 -10.98 -12.51
CA ALA A 78 -5.80 -11.72 -11.25
C ALA A 78 -5.44 -10.82 -10.05
N LEU A 79 -4.94 -9.61 -10.27
CA LEU A 79 -4.45 -8.73 -9.20
C LEU A 79 -5.53 -8.34 -8.18
N PRO A 80 -6.74 -7.90 -8.57
CA PRO A 80 -7.79 -7.53 -7.61
C PRO A 80 -8.16 -8.68 -6.68
N GLY A 81 -8.30 -9.91 -7.22
CA GLY A 81 -8.59 -11.10 -6.42
C GLY A 81 -7.50 -11.41 -5.41
N TRP A 82 -6.23 -11.31 -5.82
CA TRP A 82 -5.11 -11.50 -4.90
C TRP A 82 -5.04 -10.42 -3.82
N LEU A 83 -5.27 -9.15 -4.16
CA LEU A 83 -5.31 -8.05 -3.19
C LEU A 83 -6.43 -8.24 -2.16
N HIS A 84 -7.60 -8.71 -2.60
CA HIS A 84 -8.70 -9.04 -1.70
C HIS A 84 -8.33 -10.17 -0.73
N PHE A 85 -7.75 -11.26 -1.24
CA PHE A 85 -7.23 -12.33 -0.40
C PHE A 85 -6.18 -11.82 0.60
N TYR A 86 -5.18 -11.06 0.13
CA TYR A 86 -4.12 -10.52 0.98
C TYR A 86 -4.67 -9.67 2.11
N ASN A 87 -5.59 -8.75 1.82
CA ASN A 87 -6.10 -7.80 2.81
C ASN A 87 -7.09 -8.46 3.77
N HIS A 88 -7.96 -9.35 3.28
CA HIS A 88 -9.11 -9.85 4.05
C HIS A 88 -8.99 -11.28 4.58
N HIS A 89 -8.08 -12.09 4.05
CA HIS A 89 -8.02 -13.53 4.34
C HIS A 89 -6.64 -14.04 4.74
N ARG A 90 -5.56 -13.41 4.25
CA ARG A 90 -4.20 -13.89 4.52
C ARG A 90 -3.85 -13.70 6.00
N ALA A 91 -3.58 -14.80 6.68
CA ALA A 91 -3.08 -14.77 8.04
C ALA A 91 -1.73 -14.05 8.11
N HIS A 92 -1.60 -13.12 9.06
CA HIS A 92 -0.38 -12.35 9.25
C HIS A 92 0.21 -12.63 10.64
N SER A 93 1.43 -13.18 10.71
CA SER A 93 2.06 -13.63 11.96
C SER A 93 2.19 -12.51 12.99
N ALA A 94 2.63 -11.31 12.57
CA ALA A 94 2.73 -10.14 13.45
C ALA A 94 1.36 -9.61 13.96
N LEU A 95 0.25 -10.13 13.44
CA LEU A 95 -1.12 -9.78 13.83
C LEU A 95 -1.82 -10.93 14.57
N GLY A 96 -1.07 -11.92 15.08
CA GLY A 96 -1.67 -13.08 15.74
C GLY A 96 -2.54 -13.92 14.80
N GLY A 97 -2.17 -13.98 13.51
CA GLY A 97 -2.92 -14.71 12.49
C GLY A 97 -4.09 -13.94 11.88
N GLN A 98 -4.40 -12.74 12.36
CA GLN A 98 -5.48 -11.92 11.80
C GLN A 98 -5.07 -11.29 10.46
N PRO A 99 -6.04 -11.03 9.56
CA PRO A 99 -5.75 -10.45 8.26
C PRO A 99 -5.43 -8.94 8.35
N PRO A 100 -4.62 -8.38 7.43
CA PRO A 100 -4.17 -6.99 7.47
C PRO A 100 -5.28 -5.94 7.62
N ILE A 101 -6.45 -6.15 7.02
CA ILE A 101 -7.61 -5.22 7.08
C ILE A 101 -8.01 -4.90 8.53
N THR A 102 -7.82 -5.83 9.46
CA THR A 102 -8.18 -5.67 10.89
C THR A 102 -7.45 -4.54 11.59
N ARG A 103 -6.30 -4.11 11.05
CA ARG A 103 -5.48 -3.01 11.61
C ARG A 103 -5.79 -1.64 11.03
N LEU A 104 -6.60 -1.57 9.96
CA LEU A 104 -6.82 -0.31 9.26
C LEU A 104 -7.50 0.73 10.15
N THR A 105 -8.50 0.30 10.95
CA THR A 105 -9.25 1.15 11.89
C THR A 105 -8.92 0.88 13.35
N ASN A 106 -8.27 -0.25 13.67
CA ASN A 106 -7.82 -0.60 15.03
C ASN A 106 -6.34 -0.31 15.24
N LEU A 107 -6.00 0.98 15.28
CA LEU A 107 -4.63 1.43 15.56
C LEU A 107 -4.24 1.12 17.01
N PRO A 108 -3.01 0.64 17.27
CA PRO A 108 -2.53 0.43 18.65
C PRO A 108 -2.63 1.73 19.45
N GLY A 109 -3.29 1.69 20.62
CA GLY A 109 -3.57 2.87 21.45
C GLY A 109 -4.95 3.50 21.24
N HIS A 110 -5.72 3.02 20.25
CA HIS A 110 -7.14 3.34 20.06
C HIS A 110 -7.99 2.10 20.38
N HIS A 111 -7.77 1.50 21.55
CA HIS A 111 -8.68 0.51 22.11
C HIS A 111 -9.60 1.24 23.07
N THR A 112 -10.92 1.11 22.88
CA THR A 112 -11.87 1.31 23.98
C THR A 112 -11.66 0.22 25.02
#